data_AF-G7YRV7-F1
#
_entry.id   AF-G7YRV7-F1
#
_cell.length_a   1.000
_cell.length_b   1.000
_cell.length_c   1.000
_cell.angle_alpha   90.00
_cell.angle_beta   90.00
_cell.angle_gamma   90.00
#
_symmetry.space_group_name_H-M   'P 1'
#
loop_
_entity.id
_entity.type
_entity.pdbx_description
1 polymer ?
#
loop_
_entity_poly.entity_id
_entity_poly.type
_entity_poly.pdbx_seq_one_letter_code
_entity_poly.pdbx_strand_id
1 'polypeptide(L)'
;MPHRPSRSAISRVALLAAYSRAGVRKTHTPRLATEKLVDPEVKRNYQNQLPKCLPDGTVSDRSGHGEKISKALLKARTSVCGTTQPTSSRHWISDRTVSLLETWRQIPPDGHNSTRHIIRRQVKLSTRADQEAWRTRQAEEMGDAKNAGNVRKLFHLIRSTGPRKPLVSEIIRDQSGSLICSKAKRLDRWAQYFEQQFS
;
A
#
# COMPACT_ATOMS: atom_id res chain seq x y z
N MET A 1 10.83 48.81 -29.45
CA MET A 1 10.24 48.33 -28.19
C MET A 1 9.92 46.85 -28.33
N PRO A 2 10.80 45.92 -27.93
CA PRO A 2 10.51 44.49 -28.05
C PRO A 2 9.67 44.00 -26.88
N HIS A 3 8.57 43.31 -27.22
CA HIS A 3 7.70 42.59 -26.29
C HIS A 3 8.49 41.66 -25.37
N ARG A 4 8.27 41.77 -24.05
CA ARG A 4 8.68 40.77 -23.07
C ARG A 4 7.58 39.70 -22.94
N PRO A 5 7.89 38.40 -23.12
CA PRO A 5 6.93 37.33 -22.90
C PRO A 5 6.72 37.09 -21.40
N SER A 6 5.45 36.93 -21.02
CA SER A 6 5.01 36.55 -19.67
C SER A 6 5.65 35.24 -19.23
N ARG A 7 6.28 35.26 -18.05
CA ARG A 7 6.88 34.08 -17.43
C ARG A 7 5.79 33.27 -16.71
N SER A 8 5.74 31.99 -17.08
CA SER A 8 5.10 30.85 -16.42
C SER A 8 3.57 30.82 -16.30
N ALA A 9 2.89 30.63 -17.43
CA ALA A 9 1.60 29.93 -17.43
C ALA A 9 1.85 28.42 -17.35
N ILE A 10 2.06 27.88 -16.14
CA ILE A 10 1.97 26.43 -15.93
C ILE A 10 0.48 26.09 -16.04
N SER A 11 0.06 25.64 -17.23
CA SER A 11 -1.32 25.22 -17.49
C SER A 11 -1.79 24.23 -16.42
N ARG A 12 -3.06 24.34 -16.00
CA ARG A 12 -3.74 23.35 -15.13
C ARG A 12 -3.57 21.91 -15.65
N VAL A 13 -3.42 21.75 -16.96
CA VAL A 13 -3.13 20.47 -17.62
C VAL A 13 -1.73 19.95 -17.27
N ALA A 14 -0.73 20.83 -17.15
CA ALA A 14 0.63 20.46 -16.76
C ALA A 14 0.71 20.05 -15.27
N LEU A 15 -0.05 20.73 -14.39
CA LEU A 15 -0.20 20.32 -12.99
C LEU A 15 -0.93 18.97 -12.87
N LEU A 16 -1.98 18.75 -13.66
CA LEU A 16 -2.69 17.46 -13.71
C LEU A 16 -1.82 16.33 -14.29
N ALA A 17 -1.01 16.60 -15.32
CA ALA A 17 -0.09 15.65 -15.92
C ALA A 17 1.07 15.27 -14.98
N ALA A 18 1.64 16.26 -14.25
CA ALA A 18 2.64 16.00 -13.22
C ALA A 18 2.08 15.14 -12.07
N TYR A 19 0.80 15.34 -11.71
CA TYR A 19 0.12 14.52 -10.70
C TYR A 19 -0.29 13.12 -11.20
N SER A 20 -0.46 12.93 -12.51
CA SER A 20 -0.81 11.64 -13.11
C SER A 20 0.35 10.63 -13.12
N ARG A 21 1.60 11.11 -13.01
CA ARG A 21 2.79 10.25 -12.86
C ARG A 21 2.92 9.62 -11.47
N ALA A 22 2.17 10.10 -10.47
CA ALA A 22 2.12 9.54 -9.13
C ALA A 22 1.13 8.36 -9.04
N GLY A 23 1.34 7.35 -9.90
CA GLY A 23 0.41 6.24 -9.99
C GLY A 23 0.93 5.03 -10.76
N VAL A 24 2.23 4.94 -11.05
CA VAL A 24 2.81 3.63 -11.34
C VAL A 24 2.72 2.84 -10.04
N ARG A 25 1.67 2.03 -9.91
CA ARG A 25 1.61 1.00 -8.86
C ARG A 25 2.92 0.25 -8.98
N LYS A 26 3.81 0.39 -7.99
CA LYS A 26 5.02 -0.43 -7.92
C LYS A 26 4.54 -1.86 -8.07
N THR A 27 4.89 -2.52 -9.17
CA THR A 27 4.62 -3.94 -9.36
C THR A 27 5.31 -4.62 -8.20
N HIS A 28 4.53 -5.07 -7.21
CA HIS A 28 5.07 -5.56 -5.97
C HIS A 28 5.85 -6.83 -6.28
N THR A 29 7.18 -6.75 -6.29
CA THR A 29 8.05 -7.92 -6.49
C THR A 29 7.73 -8.92 -5.38
N PRO A 30 7.23 -10.12 -5.70
CA PRO A 30 6.96 -11.13 -4.70
C PRO A 30 8.23 -11.42 -3.89
N ARG A 31 8.11 -11.54 -2.57
CA ARG A 31 9.27 -11.90 -1.75
C ARG A 31 9.54 -13.39 -1.96
N LEU A 32 10.81 -13.74 -2.05
CA LEU A 32 11.20 -15.15 -2.06
C LEU A 32 11.05 -15.69 -0.64
N ALA A 33 10.49 -16.89 -0.50
CA ALA A 33 10.29 -17.55 0.80
C ALA A 33 11.62 -18.12 1.30
N THR A 34 12.57 -17.25 1.61
CA THR A 34 13.96 -17.63 1.91
C THR A 34 14.07 -18.48 3.17
N GLU A 35 13.10 -18.35 4.07
CA GLU A 35 12.90 -19.18 5.26
C GLU A 35 12.74 -20.68 4.95
N LYS A 36 12.23 -21.04 3.76
CA LYS A 36 12.12 -22.43 3.34
C LYS A 36 13.47 -23.11 3.11
N LEU A 37 14.56 -22.36 2.95
CA LEU A 37 15.91 -22.94 2.80
C LEU A 37 16.50 -23.45 4.11
N VAL A 38 15.83 -23.22 5.25
CA VAL A 38 16.18 -23.84 6.55
C VAL A 38 15.84 -25.34 6.53
N ASP A 39 14.85 -25.73 5.73
CA ASP A 39 14.48 -27.12 5.53
C ASP A 39 15.58 -27.87 4.72
N PRO A 40 16.11 -28.99 5.24
CA PRO A 40 17.19 -29.74 4.61
C PRO A 40 16.82 -30.33 3.24
N GLU A 41 15.56 -30.69 3.01
CA GLU A 41 15.09 -31.20 1.70
C GLU A 41 15.04 -30.08 0.66
N VAL A 42 14.51 -28.91 1.06
CA VAL A 42 14.45 -27.73 0.21
C VAL A 42 15.86 -27.23 -0.13
N LYS A 43 16.78 -27.27 0.84
CA LYS A 43 18.19 -26.93 0.63
C LYS A 43 18.86 -27.87 -0.37
N ARG A 44 18.62 -29.18 -0.27
CA ARG A 44 19.14 -30.20 -1.20
C ARG A 44 18.59 -29.99 -2.61
N ASN A 45 17.30 -29.68 -2.74
CA ASN A 45 16.67 -29.37 -4.01
C ASN A 45 17.25 -28.10 -4.65
N TYR A 46 17.55 -27.08 -3.86
CA TYR A 46 18.25 -25.88 -4.34
C TYR A 46 19.65 -26.19 -4.87
N GLN A 47 20.43 -26.99 -4.15
CA GLN A 47 21.77 -27.42 -4.59
C GLN A 47 21.73 -28.23 -5.89
N ASN A 48 20.69 -29.02 -6.12
CA ASN A 48 20.53 -29.80 -7.36
C ASN A 48 20.04 -28.95 -8.56
N GLN A 49 19.37 -27.82 -8.30
CA GLN A 49 18.83 -26.93 -9.34
C GLN A 49 19.80 -25.82 -9.75
N LEU A 50 20.69 -25.41 -8.85
CA LEU A 50 21.69 -24.37 -9.08
C LEU A 50 22.54 -24.62 -10.33
N PRO A 51 23.15 -25.81 -10.53
CA PRO A 51 24.05 -26.05 -11.66
C PRO A 51 23.32 -26.00 -12.99
N LYS A 52 22.03 -26.37 -13.01
CA LYS A 52 21.17 -26.35 -14.21
C LYS A 52 20.82 -24.95 -14.69
N CYS A 53 20.96 -23.95 -13.82
CA CYS A 53 20.64 -22.56 -14.12
C CYS A 53 21.88 -21.72 -14.46
N LEU A 54 23.08 -22.26 -14.24
CA LEU A 54 24.33 -21.56 -14.50
C LEU A 54 24.61 -21.50 -16.01
N PRO A 55 25.10 -20.37 -16.53
CA PRO A 55 25.48 -20.26 -17.94
C PRO A 55 26.78 -21.03 -18.19
N ASP A 56 26.82 -21.80 -19.29
CA ASP A 56 28.03 -22.47 -19.74
C ASP A 56 29.00 -21.44 -20.38
N GLY A 57 30.29 -21.59 -20.10
CA GLY A 57 31.25 -20.48 -20.22
C GLY A 57 31.68 -20.17 -21.65
N THR A 58 31.40 -18.94 -22.13
CA THR A 58 32.33 -18.24 -23.03
C THR A 58 32.47 -16.78 -22.58
N VAL A 59 33.72 -16.41 -22.30
CA VAL A 59 34.09 -15.22 -21.54
C VAL A 59 34.37 -14.07 -22.51
N SER A 60 33.52 -13.03 -22.52
CA SER A 60 33.84 -11.78 -23.24
C SER A 60 33.52 -10.50 -22.47
N ASP A 61 32.75 -10.55 -21.38
CA ASP A 61 32.43 -9.37 -20.58
C ASP A 61 32.44 -9.69 -19.08
N ARG A 62 33.36 -9.01 -18.37
CA ARG A 62 33.61 -9.17 -16.94
C ARG A 62 32.47 -8.57 -16.09
N SER A 63 31.73 -7.58 -16.62
CA SER A 63 30.62 -6.93 -15.91
C SER A 63 29.29 -7.70 -16.07
N GLY A 64 28.98 -8.16 -17.28
CA GLY A 64 27.78 -8.95 -17.55
C GLY A 64 27.79 -10.34 -16.93
N HIS A 65 28.96 -10.89 -16.57
CA HIS A 65 29.05 -12.19 -15.93
C HIS A 65 28.43 -12.21 -14.52
N GLY A 66 28.69 -11.20 -13.69
CA GLY A 66 28.11 -11.08 -12.35
C GLY A 66 26.59 -10.96 -12.37
N GLU A 67 26.04 -10.26 -13.36
CA GLU A 67 24.59 -10.16 -13.55
C GLU A 67 23.97 -11.50 -14.00
N LYS A 68 24.65 -12.26 -14.87
CA LYS A 68 24.20 -13.59 -15.32
C LYS A 68 24.17 -14.59 -14.15
N ILE A 69 25.19 -14.59 -13.29
CA ILE A 69 25.21 -15.41 -12.07
C ILE A 69 24.07 -15.00 -11.14
N SER A 70 23.87 -13.69 -10.94
CA SER A 70 22.81 -13.18 -10.08
C SER A 70 21.41 -13.58 -10.58
N LYS A 71 21.18 -13.53 -11.89
CA LYS A 71 19.94 -14.00 -12.52
C LYS A 71 19.77 -15.52 -12.39
N ALA A 72 20.82 -16.30 -12.56
CA ALA A 72 20.79 -17.76 -12.38
C ALA A 72 20.45 -18.14 -10.93
N LEU A 73 21.06 -17.48 -9.95
CA LEU A 73 20.76 -17.64 -8.52
C LEU A 73 19.31 -17.30 -8.21
N LEU A 74 18.82 -16.16 -8.71
CA LEU A 74 17.42 -15.77 -8.54
C LEU A 74 16.48 -16.79 -9.16
N LYS A 75 16.76 -17.29 -10.37
CA LYS A 75 15.97 -18.29 -11.08
C LYS A 75 15.87 -19.62 -10.32
N ALA A 76 17.02 -20.16 -9.88
CA ALA A 76 17.08 -21.38 -9.07
C ALA A 76 16.36 -21.22 -7.72
N ARG A 77 16.42 -20.02 -7.14
CA ARG A 77 15.76 -19.73 -5.87
C ARG A 77 14.24 -19.59 -6.03
N THR A 78 13.77 -18.96 -7.11
CA THR A 78 12.33 -18.89 -7.43
C THR A 78 11.73 -20.27 -7.68
N SER A 79 12.45 -21.17 -8.35
CA SER A 79 11.94 -22.50 -8.67
C SER A 79 11.80 -23.41 -7.45
N VAL A 80 12.64 -23.23 -6.44
CA VAL A 80 12.66 -24.09 -5.25
C VAL A 80 11.86 -23.51 -4.08
N CYS A 81 12.03 -22.23 -3.76
CA CYS A 81 11.35 -21.63 -2.62
C CYS A 81 9.93 -21.16 -2.95
N GLY A 82 9.61 -21.02 -4.24
CA GLY A 82 8.43 -20.30 -4.70
C GLY A 82 8.46 -18.82 -4.30
N THR A 83 7.42 -18.10 -4.70
CA THR A 83 7.18 -16.74 -4.23
C THR A 83 6.20 -16.79 -3.07
N THR A 84 6.59 -16.28 -1.90
CA THR A 84 5.59 -15.85 -0.94
C THR A 84 5.07 -14.51 -1.45
N GLN A 85 3.81 -14.50 -1.87
CA GLN A 85 3.07 -13.26 -1.72
C GLN A 85 3.27 -12.88 -0.25
N PRO A 86 3.74 -11.65 0.06
CA PRO A 86 3.46 -11.17 1.38
C PRO A 86 1.97 -11.43 1.53
N THR A 87 1.58 -12.08 2.61
CA THR A 87 0.22 -11.95 3.09
C THR A 87 0.12 -10.46 3.46
N SER A 88 0.02 -9.60 2.44
CA SER A 88 -0.53 -8.26 2.57
C SER A 88 -1.76 -8.47 3.42
N SER A 89 -1.96 -7.61 4.41
CA SER A 89 -3.03 -7.55 5.41
C SER A 89 -4.48 -7.75 4.89
N ARG A 90 -4.68 -8.78 4.08
CA ARG A 90 -5.81 -9.28 3.31
C ARG A 90 -6.42 -10.33 4.22
N HIS A 91 -7.44 -10.04 4.99
CA HIS A 91 -8.24 -8.85 5.09
C HIS A 91 -8.62 -8.78 6.57
N TRP A 92 -8.34 -7.67 7.28
CA TRP A 92 -8.91 -7.51 8.63
C TRP A 92 -10.44 -7.55 8.58
N ILE A 93 -11.00 -7.27 7.40
CA ILE A 93 -12.40 -7.41 7.03
C ILE A 93 -12.69 -8.85 6.66
N SER A 94 -13.64 -9.48 7.33
CA SER A 94 -14.09 -10.84 7.03
C SER A 94 -14.89 -10.91 5.74
N ASP A 95 -14.95 -12.09 5.11
CA ASP A 95 -15.77 -12.33 3.92
C ASP A 95 -17.25 -12.01 4.16
N ARG A 96 -17.70 -12.15 5.41
CA ARG A 96 -19.03 -11.75 5.87
C ARG A 96 -19.26 -10.25 5.70
N THR A 97 -18.33 -9.42 6.16
CA THR A 97 -18.44 -7.96 6.01
C THR A 97 -18.34 -7.53 4.56
N VAL A 98 -17.51 -8.21 3.76
CA VAL A 98 -17.44 -7.99 2.31
C VAL A 98 -18.79 -8.31 1.65
N SER A 99 -19.39 -9.45 2.00
CA SER A 99 -20.70 -9.87 1.47
C SER A 99 -21.80 -8.86 1.82
N LEU A 100 -21.83 -8.38 3.07
CA LEU A 100 -22.78 -7.34 3.50
C LEU A 100 -22.61 -6.01 2.75
N LEU A 101 -21.36 -5.63 2.45
CA LEU A 101 -21.06 -4.44 1.64
C LEU A 101 -21.53 -4.58 0.20
N GLU A 102 -21.36 -5.77 -0.41
CA GLU A 102 -21.89 -6.06 -1.74
C GLU A 102 -23.42 -6.01 -1.75
N THR A 103 -24.09 -6.60 -0.76
CA THR A 103 -25.55 -6.51 -0.61
C THR A 103 -26.00 -5.05 -0.44
N TRP A 104 -25.26 -4.23 0.33
CA TRP A 104 -25.59 -2.81 0.48
C TRP A 104 -25.48 -2.03 -0.84
N ARG A 105 -24.50 -2.34 -1.68
CA ARG A 105 -24.29 -1.69 -2.99
C ARG A 105 -25.41 -1.99 -3.99
N GLN A 106 -26.04 -3.16 -3.89
CA GLN A 106 -27.11 -3.59 -4.78
C GLN A 106 -28.46 -2.93 -4.46
N ILE A 107 -28.61 -2.27 -3.30
CA ILE A 107 -29.90 -1.69 -2.89
C ILE A 107 -30.06 -0.26 -3.43
N PRO A 108 -31.14 0.01 -4.22
CA PRO A 108 -31.41 1.34 -4.76
C PRO A 108 -31.58 2.42 -3.68
N PRO A 109 -31.29 3.71 -3.97
CA PRO A 109 -31.42 4.79 -3.00
C PRO A 109 -32.85 5.24 -2.66
N ASP A 110 -33.88 4.56 -3.16
CA ASP A 110 -35.27 5.03 -3.10
C ASP A 110 -35.77 5.29 -1.67
N GLY A 111 -36.61 6.31 -1.54
CA GLY A 111 -37.04 6.93 -0.29
C GLY A 111 -37.85 5.97 0.56
N HIS A 112 -37.29 5.59 1.71
CA HIS A 112 -37.82 4.67 2.73
C HIS A 112 -37.58 3.16 2.50
N ASN A 113 -36.32 2.76 2.39
CA ASN A 113 -35.95 1.33 2.47
C ASN A 113 -35.41 0.92 3.85
N SER A 114 -36.31 0.49 4.73
CA SER A 114 -35.98 -0.15 6.01
C SER A 114 -34.88 -1.22 5.88
N THR A 115 -34.89 -1.97 4.77
CA THR A 115 -33.88 -2.96 4.39
C THR A 115 -32.46 -2.38 4.29
N ARG A 116 -32.28 -1.19 3.70
CA ARG A 116 -30.95 -0.56 3.59
C ARG A 116 -30.47 -0.07 4.94
N HIS A 117 -31.37 0.41 5.80
CA HIS A 117 -31.01 0.79 7.17
C HIS A 117 -30.56 -0.43 7.99
N ILE A 118 -31.26 -1.55 7.87
CA ILE A 118 -30.91 -2.82 8.53
C ILE A 118 -29.53 -3.28 8.07
N ILE A 119 -29.31 -3.37 6.76
CA ILE A 119 -28.01 -3.81 6.21
C ILE A 119 -26.90 -2.84 6.56
N ARG A 120 -27.14 -1.53 6.53
CA ARG A 120 -26.16 -0.53 6.97
C ARG A 120 -25.80 -0.70 8.45
N ARG A 121 -26.75 -1.06 9.31
CA ARG A 121 -26.49 -1.39 10.73
C ARG A 121 -25.66 -2.66 10.84
N GLN A 122 -25.99 -3.70 10.07
CA GLN A 122 -25.22 -4.95 10.05
C GLN A 122 -23.79 -4.76 9.55
N VAL A 123 -23.59 -4.00 8.46
CA VAL A 123 -22.25 -3.64 7.96
C VAL A 123 -21.46 -2.94 9.06
N LYS A 124 -22.04 -1.94 9.75
CA LYS A 124 -21.37 -1.24 10.85
C LYS A 124 -20.97 -2.19 12.00
N LEU A 125 -21.87 -3.09 12.39
CA LEU A 125 -21.60 -4.05 13.47
C LEU A 125 -20.51 -5.06 13.07
N SER A 126 -20.61 -5.64 11.87
CA SER A 126 -19.64 -6.61 11.34
C SER A 126 -18.27 -5.97 11.18
N THR A 127 -18.22 -4.73 10.68
CA THR A 127 -16.96 -3.96 10.57
C THR A 127 -16.33 -3.67 11.94
N ARG A 128 -17.14 -3.38 12.97
CA ARG A 128 -16.63 -3.19 14.35
C ARG A 128 -16.08 -4.49 14.91
N ALA A 129 -16.79 -5.60 14.74
CA ALA A 129 -16.34 -6.92 15.18
C ALA A 129 -15.02 -7.32 14.52
N ASP A 130 -14.92 -7.14 13.20
CA ASP A 130 -13.69 -7.36 12.43
C ASP A 130 -12.53 -6.49 12.93
N GLN A 131 -12.80 -5.21 13.24
CA GLN A 131 -11.81 -4.29 13.77
C GLN A 131 -11.34 -4.66 15.18
N GLU A 132 -12.24 -5.11 16.04
CA GLU A 132 -11.92 -5.61 17.40
C GLU A 132 -11.09 -6.88 17.32
N ALA A 133 -11.51 -7.87 16.53
CA ALA A 133 -10.77 -9.10 16.32
C ALA A 133 -9.35 -8.83 15.79
N TRP A 134 -9.22 -7.92 14.83
CA TRP A 134 -7.91 -7.50 14.33
C TRP A 134 -7.05 -6.84 15.42
N ARG A 135 -7.62 -5.96 16.24
CA ARG A 135 -6.89 -5.33 17.37
C ARG A 135 -6.40 -6.35 18.38
N THR A 136 -7.23 -7.32 18.75
CA THR A 136 -6.86 -8.39 19.69
C THR A 136 -5.68 -9.20 19.14
N ARG A 137 -5.76 -9.62 17.88
CA ARG A 137 -4.65 -10.33 17.22
C ARG A 137 -3.37 -9.50 17.16
N GLN A 138 -3.48 -8.20 16.89
CA GLN A 138 -2.29 -7.33 16.89
C GLN A 138 -1.67 -7.20 18.28
N ALA A 139 -2.46 -7.21 19.35
CA ALA A 139 -1.96 -7.19 20.72
C ALA A 139 -1.22 -8.49 21.07
N GLU A 140 -1.75 -9.65 20.69
CA GLU A 140 -1.07 -10.94 20.83
C GLU A 140 0.26 -10.96 20.06
N GLU A 141 0.24 -10.56 18.78
CA GLU A 141 1.46 -10.50 17.96
C GLU A 141 2.51 -9.53 18.51
N MET A 142 2.08 -8.44 19.17
CA MET A 142 2.98 -7.52 19.89
C MET A 142 3.60 -8.19 21.12
N GLY A 143 2.79 -8.93 21.89
CA GLY A 143 3.25 -9.72 23.03
C GLY A 143 4.32 -10.74 22.62
N ASP A 144 4.06 -11.50 21.56
CA ASP A 144 5.00 -12.48 21.01
C ASP A 144 6.29 -11.81 20.52
N ALA A 145 6.17 -10.70 19.79
CA ALA A 145 7.33 -9.96 19.28
C ALA A 145 8.20 -9.42 20.43
N LYS A 146 7.57 -8.93 21.50
CA LYS A 146 8.27 -8.49 22.71
C LYS A 146 8.98 -9.67 23.39
N ASN A 147 8.29 -10.78 23.61
CA ASN A 147 8.83 -11.97 24.27
C ASN A 147 9.98 -12.60 23.49
N ALA A 148 9.92 -12.58 22.16
CA ALA A 148 10.98 -13.04 21.27
C ALA A 148 12.16 -12.05 21.12
N GLY A 149 12.11 -10.88 21.76
CA GLY A 149 13.11 -9.82 21.59
C GLY A 149 13.16 -9.23 20.17
N ASN A 150 12.11 -9.44 19.36
CA ASN A 150 12.06 -8.98 17.97
C ASN A 150 11.61 -7.52 17.88
N VAL A 151 12.53 -6.61 18.21
CA VAL A 151 12.31 -5.15 18.25
C VAL A 151 11.81 -4.60 16.91
N ARG A 152 12.32 -5.12 15.78
CA ARG A 152 11.91 -4.69 14.44
C ARG A 152 10.43 -5.00 14.18
N LYS A 153 9.97 -6.22 14.49
CA LYS A 153 8.57 -6.63 14.35
C LYS A 153 7.68 -5.80 15.27
N LEU A 154 8.09 -5.60 16.53
CA LEU A 154 7.35 -4.79 17.50
C LEU A 154 7.17 -3.33 17.03
N PHE A 155 8.23 -2.69 16.54
CA PHE A 155 8.15 -1.32 16.00
C PHE A 155 7.20 -1.23 14.80
N HIS A 156 7.23 -2.22 13.91
CA HIS A 156 6.30 -2.28 12.78
C HIS A 156 4.83 -2.41 13.23
N LEU A 157 4.56 -3.26 14.23
CA LEU A 157 3.22 -3.45 14.80
C LEU A 157 2.71 -2.16 15.46
N ILE A 158 3.53 -1.48 16.26
CA ILE A 158 3.18 -0.20 16.89
C ILE A 158 2.81 0.84 15.83
N ARG A 159 3.58 0.90 14.74
CA ARG A 159 3.34 1.84 13.65
C ARG A 159 2.12 1.49 12.79
N SER A 160 1.78 0.20 12.64
CA SER A 160 0.59 -0.22 11.90
C SER A 160 -0.71 -0.03 12.69
N THR A 161 -0.65 -0.15 14.02
CA THR A 161 -1.80 -0.03 14.93
C THR A 161 -1.99 1.38 15.47
N GLY A 162 -0.94 2.21 15.44
CA GLY A 162 -1.01 3.61 15.84
C GLY A 162 -1.95 4.45 14.97
N PRO A 163 -2.45 5.58 15.49
CA PRO A 163 -3.31 6.47 14.73
C PRO A 163 -2.62 6.89 13.43
N ARG A 164 -3.21 6.48 12.30
CA ARG A 164 -2.74 6.92 10.99
C ARG A 164 -2.94 8.42 10.91
N LYS A 165 -1.86 9.20 10.98
CA LYS A 165 -1.90 10.62 10.66
C LYS A 165 -2.45 10.75 9.24
N PRO A 166 -3.59 11.44 9.00
CA PRO A 166 -3.97 11.76 7.64
C PRO A 166 -2.85 12.59 7.04
N LEU A 167 -2.33 12.17 5.87
CA LEU A 167 -1.18 12.81 5.22
C LEU A 167 -1.43 14.31 4.93
N VAL A 168 -2.68 14.72 4.92
CA VAL A 168 -3.12 16.11 4.78
C VAL A 168 -4.20 16.35 5.82
N SER A 169 -4.10 17.43 6.62
CA SER A 169 -5.18 17.83 7.52
C SER A 169 -6.48 17.97 6.72
N GLU A 170 -7.50 17.19 7.06
CA GLU A 170 -8.79 17.24 6.33
C GLU A 170 -9.55 18.55 6.56
N ILE A 171 -9.11 19.32 7.55
CA ILE A 171 -9.81 20.48 8.09
C ILE A 171 -8.85 21.68 8.00
N ILE A 172 -9.24 22.70 7.24
CA ILE A 172 -8.53 23.99 7.10
C ILE A 172 -9.50 25.09 7.51
N ARG A 173 -9.02 26.19 8.09
CA ARG A 173 -9.86 27.36 8.41
C ARG A 173 -9.92 28.33 7.23
N ASP A 174 -11.09 28.90 6.97
CA ASP A 174 -11.22 30.07 6.10
C ASP A 174 -10.75 31.35 6.81
N GLN A 175 -10.85 32.49 6.11
CA GLN A 175 -10.46 33.80 6.66
C GLN A 175 -11.37 34.28 7.80
N SER A 176 -12.61 33.75 7.92
CA SER A 176 -13.52 34.05 9.02
C SER A 176 -13.38 33.07 10.19
N GLY A 177 -12.42 32.12 10.11
CA GLY A 177 -12.12 31.14 11.14
C GLY A 177 -13.01 29.88 11.10
N SER A 178 -13.90 29.76 10.13
CA SER A 178 -14.82 28.63 9.94
C SER A 178 -14.12 27.41 9.36
N LEU A 179 -14.58 26.22 9.74
CA LEU A 179 -13.92 24.95 9.40
C LEU A 179 -14.35 24.47 8.00
N ILE A 180 -13.39 24.41 7.07
CA ILE A 180 -13.56 23.86 5.72
C ILE A 180 -13.20 22.37 5.73
N CYS A 181 -14.21 21.52 5.51
CA CYS A 181 -14.08 20.07 5.39
C CYS A 181 -14.10 19.58 3.92
N SER A 182 -14.72 20.33 2.99
CA SER A 182 -14.87 19.86 1.61
C SER A 182 -13.60 20.03 0.77
N LYS A 183 -13.28 19.01 -0.04
CA LYS A 183 -12.07 18.96 -0.88
C LYS A 183 -11.97 20.15 -1.85
N ALA A 184 -13.07 20.50 -2.53
CA ALA A 184 -13.09 21.60 -3.48
C ALA A 184 -12.78 22.95 -2.80
N LYS A 185 -13.49 23.26 -1.71
CA LYS A 185 -13.29 24.52 -0.97
C LYS A 185 -11.90 24.63 -0.36
N ARG A 186 -11.26 23.51 0.01
CA ARG A 186 -9.87 23.51 0.46
C ARG A 186 -8.89 23.87 -0.66
N LEU A 187 -9.11 23.39 -1.87
CA LEU A 187 -8.29 23.75 -3.04
C LEU A 187 -8.43 25.23 -3.37
N ASP A 188 -9.66 25.76 -3.32
CA ASP A 188 -9.92 27.18 -3.53
C ASP A 188 -9.22 28.04 -2.45
N ARG A 189 -9.26 27.60 -1.18
CA ARG A 189 -8.55 28.29 -0.09
C ARG A 189 -7.04 28.28 -0.27
N TRP A 190 -6.46 27.18 -0.74
CA TRP A 190 -5.03 27.11 -1.07
C TRP A 190 -4.68 28.04 -2.22
N ALA A 191 -5.48 28.09 -3.29
CA ALA A 191 -5.25 29.01 -4.40
C ALA A 191 -5.26 30.46 -3.91
N GLN A 192 -6.26 30.86 -3.12
CA GLN A 192 -6.32 32.21 -2.52
C GLN A 192 -5.10 32.53 -1.65
N TYR A 193 -4.63 31.58 -0.84
CA TYR A 193 -3.45 31.79 0.01
C TYR A 193 -2.18 32.02 -0.83
N PHE A 194 -2.02 31.27 -1.92
CA PHE A 194 -0.88 31.45 -2.84
C PHE A 194 -0.94 32.81 -3.55
N GLU A 195 -2.10 33.23 -4.03
CA GLU A 195 -2.27 34.57 -4.63
C GLU A 195 -1.96 35.69 -3.63
N GLN A 196 -2.32 35.53 -2.35
CA GLN A 196 -2.00 36.50 -1.30
C GLN A 196 -0.52 36.55 -0.90
N GLN A 197 0.20 35.43 -1.01
CA GLN A 197 1.64 35.37 -0.69
C GLN A 197 2.52 35.94 -1.79
N PHE A 198 2.04 35.94 -3.03
CA PHE A 198 2.81 36.34 -4.22
C PHE A 198 2.26 37.59 -4.93
N SER A 199 1.29 38.29 -4.32
CA SER A 199 0.96 39.69 -4.64
C SER A 199 1.90 40.64 -3.93
#